data_AF-E9I607-F1
#
_entry.id   AF-E9I607-F1
#
_cell.length_a   1.000
_cell.length_b   1.000
_cell.length_c   1.000
_cell.angle_alpha   90.00
_cell.angle_beta   90.00
_cell.angle_gamma   90.00
#
_symmetry.space_group_name_H-M   'P 1'
#
loop_
_entity.id
_entity.type
_entity.pdbx_description
1 polymer ?
#
loop_
_entity_poly.entity_id
_entity_poly.type
_entity_poly.pdbx_seq_one_letter_code
_entity_poly.pdbx_strand_id
1 'polypeptide(L)' 'FSVPKDAKSMRISATYKDGDGDKATAELQAVPFYSAKEMYAHVETSTEYGQLGENVVIHLRSNFGFQVYSYVYGV' A
#
# COMPACT_ATOMS: atom_id res chain seq x y z
N PHE A 1 5.11 4.30 10.85
CA PHE A 1 3.97 3.45 11.27
C PHE A 1 4.30 2.01 10.92
N SER A 2 4.08 1.04 11.81
CA SER A 2 4.36 -0.38 11.56
C SER A 2 3.15 -1.22 11.96
N VAL A 3 2.67 -2.06 11.06
CA VAL A 3 1.57 -3.00 11.33
C VAL A 3 2.10 -4.17 12.17
N PRO A 4 1.47 -4.54 13.30
CA PRO A 4 1.87 -5.73 14.07
C PRO A 4 1.82 -7.00 13.21
N LYS A 5 2.79 -7.89 13.37
CA LYS A 5 2.93 -9.10 12.52
C LYS A 5 1.73 -10.05 12.60
N ASP A 6 1.05 -10.08 13.74
CA ASP A 6 -0.07 -10.96 14.06
C ASP A 6 -1.44 -10.28 13.94
N ALA A 7 -1.47 -9.04 13.44
CA ALA A 7 -2.70 -8.28 13.27
C ALA A 7 -3.69 -9.07 12.38
N LYS A 8 -4.86 -9.37 12.93
CA LYS A 8 -5.95 -10.07 12.20
C LYS A 8 -6.78 -9.13 11.35
N SER A 9 -6.74 -7.85 11.67
CA SER A 9 -7.45 -6.80 10.94
C SER A 9 -6.83 -5.45 11.30
N MET A 10 -6.99 -4.46 10.41
CA MET A 10 -6.56 -3.08 10.65
C MET A 10 -7.71 -2.14 10.29
N ARG A 11 -8.20 -1.39 11.29
CA ARG A 11 -9.18 -0.32 11.06
C ARG A 11 -8.44 0.98 10.77
N ILE A 12 -8.71 1.55 9.59
CA ILE A 12 -8.20 2.84 9.16
C ILE A 12 -9.36 3.82 9.24
N SER A 13 -9.20 4.92 9.95
CA SER A 13 -10.18 6.00 10.01
C SER A 13 -9.53 7.29 9.54
N ALA A 14 -10.20 7.99 8.63
CA ALA A 14 -9.80 9.28 8.13
C ALA A 14 -10.90 10.29 8.46
N THR A 15 -10.52 11.39 9.11
CA THR A 15 -11.44 12.48 9.46
C THR A 15 -10.96 13.75 8.79
N TYR A 16 -11.81 14.32 7.95
CA TYR A 16 -11.65 15.66 7.39
C TYR A 16 -12.44 16.65 8.23
N LYS A 17 -11.87 17.85 8.42
CA LYS A 17 -12.55 18.99 9.03
C LYS A 17 -12.36 20.20 8.12
N ASP A 18 -13.44 20.91 7.79
CA ASP A 18 -13.34 22.14 7.00
C ASP A 18 -13.09 23.38 7.87
N GLY A 19 -13.05 24.55 7.20
CA GLY A 19 -12.83 25.84 7.84
C GLY A 19 -13.99 26.33 8.70
N ASP A 20 -15.22 25.89 8.42
CA ASP A 20 -16.44 26.30 9.13
C ASP A 20 -16.70 25.42 10.37
N GLY A 21 -16.04 24.27 10.44
CA GLY A 21 -16.03 23.39 11.60
C GLY A 21 -16.67 22.03 11.35
N ASP A 22 -17.27 21.83 10.18
CA ASP A 22 -17.92 20.58 9.80
C ASP A 22 -16.89 19.47 9.63
N LYS A 23 -17.31 18.24 9.93
CA LYS A 23 -16.46 17.05 9.90
C LYS A 23 -17.09 15.95 9.06
N ALA A 24 -16.26 15.30 8.25
CA ALA A 24 -16.59 14.07 7.57
C ALA A 24 -15.61 12.98 7.98
N THR A 25 -16.11 11.80 8.31
CA THR A 25 -15.29 10.64 8.68
C THR A 25 -15.55 9.48 7.73
N ALA A 26 -14.49 8.84 7.28
CA ALA A 26 -14.53 7.58 6.55
C ALA A 26 -13.79 6.50 7.35
N GLU A 27 -14.32 5.28 7.34
CA GLU A 27 -13.69 4.11 7.95
C GLU A 27 -13.47 3.01 6.89
N LEU A 28 -12.30 2.37 6.94
CA LEU A 28 -11.95 1.22 6.13
C LEU A 28 -11.44 0.10 7.04
N GLN A 29 -11.87 -1.13 6.75
CA GLN A 29 -11.38 -2.32 7.42
C GLN A 29 -10.51 -3.12 6.46
N ALA A 30 -9.20 -3.15 6.73
CA ALA A 30 -8.25 -3.98 6.00
C ALA A 30 -8.09 -5.35 6.68
N VAL A 31 -7.90 -6.38 5.87
CA VAL A 31 -7.61 -7.76 6.30
C VAL A 31 -6.25 -8.20 5.75
N PRO A 32 -5.50 -9.06 6.46
CA PRO A 32 -4.17 -9.48 6.04
C PRO A 32 -4.24 -10.36 4.78
N PHE A 33 -3.23 -10.22 3.92
CA PHE A 33 -3.03 -11.16 2.81
C PHE A 33 -2.66 -12.54 3.34
N TYR A 34 -3.24 -13.59 2.78
CA TYR A 34 -2.93 -14.97 3.14
C TYR A 34 -1.76 -15.51 2.29
N SER A 35 -0.76 -16.10 2.95
CA SER A 35 0.34 -16.81 2.30
C SER A 35 0.65 -18.08 3.06
N ALA A 36 0.51 -19.24 2.41
CA ALA A 36 0.76 -20.54 3.06
C ALA A 36 2.21 -20.73 3.52
N LYS A 37 3.16 -20.00 2.89
CA LYS A 37 4.60 -20.05 3.20
C LYS A 37 5.09 -18.82 3.95
N GLU A 38 4.17 -17.97 4.42
CA GLU A 38 4.50 -16.68 5.05
C GLU A 38 5.43 -15.81 4.18
N MET A 39 5.28 -15.92 2.86
CA MET A 39 6.02 -15.14 1.88
C MET A 39 5.18 -13.96 1.42
N TYR A 40 5.69 -12.74 1.61
CA TYR A 40 5.01 -11.49 1.30
C TYR A 40 5.90 -10.63 0.42
N ALA A 41 5.32 -10.10 -0.65
CA ALA A 41 5.90 -9.07 -1.48
C ALA A 41 5.02 -7.81 -1.39
N HIS A 42 5.67 -6.65 -1.39
CA HIS A 42 5.02 -5.35 -1.38
C HIS A 42 5.59 -4.53 -2.53
N VAL A 43 4.69 -3.99 -3.35
CA VAL A 43 5.01 -3.09 -4.46
C VAL A 43 4.43 -1.73 -4.11
N GLU A 44 5.27 -0.71 -4.09
CA GLU A 44 4.84 0.68 -3.92
C GLU A 44 5.57 1.57 -4.92
N THR A 45 5.09 2.80 -5.07
CA THR A 45 5.73 3.84 -5.88
C THR A 45 5.93 5.07 -5.01
N SER A 46 7.03 5.78 -5.25
CA SER A 46 7.25 7.12 -4.70
C SER A 46 6.99 8.22 -5.74
N THR A 47 6.50 7.86 -6.93
CA THR A 47 6.06 8.84 -7.94
C THR A 47 4.63 9.26 -7.62
N GLU A 48 4.44 10.52 -7.20
CA GLU A 48 3.13 11.07 -6.81
C GLU A 48 2.24 11.39 -8.01
N TYR A 49 2.82 11.98 -9.06
CA TYR A 49 2.14 12.35 -10.30
C TYR A 49 2.89 11.76 -11.49
N GLY A 50 2.33 10.76 -12.15
CA GLY A 50 2.91 10.23 -13.38
C GLY A 50 2.57 11.12 -14.57
N GLN A 51 3.57 11.75 -15.18
CA GLN A 51 3.39 12.48 -16.45
C GLN A 51 3.91 11.69 -17.64
N LEU A 52 3.38 11.99 -18.83
CA LEU A 52 3.87 11.41 -20.07
C LEU A 52 5.32 11.87 -20.32
N GLY A 53 6.20 10.91 -20.59
CA GLY A 53 7.62 11.16 -20.82
C GLY A 53 8.48 11.20 -19.55
N GLU A 54 7.89 11.02 -18.37
CA GLU A 54 8.63 10.93 -17.12
C GLU A 54 8.86 9.47 -16.68
N ASN A 55 9.90 9.27 -15.87
CA ASN A 55 10.19 7.97 -15.27
C ASN A 55 9.33 7.75 -14.02
N VAL A 56 8.86 6.52 -13.84
CA VAL A 56 8.22 6.08 -12.60
C VAL A 56 9.24 5.32 -11.74
N VAL A 57 9.18 5.52 -10.42
CA VAL A 57 10.00 4.78 -9.46
C VAL A 57 9.16 3.73 -8.78
N ILE A 58 9.50 2.45 -8.98
CA ILE A 58 8.84 1.32 -8.32
C ILE A 58 9.75 0.72 -7.26
N HIS A 59 9.22 0.61 -6.04
CA HIS A 59 9.89 -0.04 -4.92
C HIS A 59 9.32 -1.45 -4.74
N LEU A 60 10.20 -2.45 -4.85
CA LEU A 60 9.87 -3.85 -4.58
C LEU A 60 10.50 -4.27 -3.26
N ARG A 61 9.68 -4.69 -2.29
CA ARG A 61 10.12 -5.21 -0.99
C ARG A 61 9.56 -6.60 -0.75
N SER A 62 10.30 -7.43 -0.05
CA SER A 62 9.87 -8.77 0.34
C SER A 62 10.50 -9.19 1.65
N ASN A 63 9.92 -10.23 2.27
CA ASN A 63 10.55 -10.94 3.39
C ASN A 63 11.28 -12.23 2.95
N PHE A 64 11.49 -12.42 1.64
CA PHE A 64 12.19 -13.54 1.03
C PHE A 64 13.07 -13.04 -0.12
N GLY A 65 14.15 -13.77 -0.44
CA GLY A 65 15.01 -13.41 -1.56
C GLY A 65 14.32 -13.64 -2.91
N PHE A 66 14.27 -12.62 -3.76
CA PHE A 66 13.88 -12.80 -5.16
C PHE A 66 15.00 -13.51 -5.92
N GLN A 67 14.68 -14.62 -6.59
CA GLN A 67 15.62 -15.25 -7.53
C GLN A 67 15.55 -14.57 -8.91
N VAL A 68 14.34 -14.24 -9.36
CA VAL A 68 14.03 -13.50 -10.59
C VAL A 68 12.80 -12.64 -10.31
N TYR A 69 12.74 -11.44 -10.87
CA TYR A 69 11.52 -10.64 -10.92
C TYR A 69 11.25 -10.19 -12.35
N SER A 70 9.97 -10.19 -12.74
CA SER A 70 9.49 -9.72 -14.03
C SER A 70 8.28 -8.83 -13.79
N TYR A 71 8.13 -7.78 -14.58
CA TYR A 71 6.98 -6.90 -14.54
C TYR A 71 6.35 -6.79 -15.93
N VAL A 72 5.04 -6.58 -15.95
CA VAL A 72 4.27 -6.28 -17.16
C VAL A 72 3.54 -4.98 -16.89
N TYR A 73 3.63 -4.03 -17.81
CA TYR A 73 2.79 -2.84 -17.80
C TYR A 73 1.72 -3.00 -18.89
N GLY A 74 0.46 -2.67 -18.54
CA GLY A 74 -0.65 -2.64 -19.48
C GLY A 74 -0.85 -1.25 -20.05
N VAL A 75 -1.42 -1.17 -21.25
CA VAL A 75 -1.94 0.05 -21.89
C VAL A 75 -3.46 0.02 -21.84
#